data_AF-A0A0F9AWC0-F1
#
_entry.id   AF-A0A0F9AWC0-F1
#
_cell.length_a   1.000
_cell.length_b   1.000
_cell.length_c   1.000
_cell.angle_alpha   90.00
_cell.angle_beta   90.00
_cell.angle_gamma   90.00
#
_symmetry.space_group_name_H-M   'P 1'
#
loop_
_entity.id
_entity.type
_entity.pdbx_description
1 polymer ?
#
loop_
_entity_poly.entity_id
_entity_poly.type
_entity_poly.pdbx_seq_one_letter_code
_entity_poly.pdbx_strand_id
1 'polypeptide(L)'
;MADKGFKEDDIELGLLAEVPLSFAKGNRVLPIKKEDGALVAAVSGESGMLALRDLASHMGLKPRAVDMDEDELVELINRSYGRVGSAEEVMDNIASEDFSSVATEFEKPRDILELTEEAPIIRL
;
A
#
# COMPACT_ATOMS: atom_id res chain seq x y z
N MET A 1 1.42 -5.12 28.00
CA MET A 1 1.42 -4.76 26.57
C MET A 1 1.13 -3.28 26.52
N ALA A 2 2.07 -2.46 26.02
CA ALA A 2 1.90 -1.02 25.92
C ALA A 2 0.70 -0.68 25.05
N ASP A 3 0.02 0.42 25.36
CA ASP A 3 -1.13 0.91 24.60
C ASP A 3 -0.64 1.40 23.23
N LYS A 4 -0.63 0.51 22.24
CA LYS A 4 -0.05 0.76 20.90
C LYS A 4 -0.86 1.75 20.06
N GLY A 5 -1.97 2.30 20.56
CA GLY A 5 -2.80 3.25 19.81
C GLY A 5 -3.53 2.67 18.59
N PHE A 6 -3.36 1.37 18.30
CA PHE A 6 -4.09 0.58 17.30
C PHE A 6 -4.09 -0.91 17.70
N LYS A 7 -5.00 -1.69 17.13
CA LYS A 7 -5.09 -3.15 17.24
C LYS A 7 -4.63 -3.81 15.95
N GLU A 8 -4.17 -5.07 16.01
CA GLU A 8 -3.77 -5.79 14.79
C GLU A 8 -4.93 -5.96 13.77
N ASP A 9 -6.18 -5.93 14.23
CA ASP A 9 -7.37 -5.99 13.37
C ASP A 9 -7.62 -4.68 12.61
N ASP A 10 -6.98 -3.58 13.03
CA ASP A 10 -7.04 -2.29 12.31
C ASP A 10 -6.14 -2.29 11.07
N ILE A 11 -5.32 -3.33 10.86
CA ILE A 11 -4.38 -3.41 9.74
C ILE A 11 -5.13 -3.82 8.46
N GLU A 12 -5.29 -2.87 7.55
CA GLU A 12 -5.96 -3.05 6.26
C GLU A 12 -5.06 -3.83 5.30
N LEU A 13 -5.43 -5.08 4.99
CA LEU A 13 -4.64 -5.94 4.09
C LEU A 13 -4.45 -5.34 2.69
N GLY A 14 -5.40 -4.54 2.20
CA GLY A 14 -5.29 -3.83 0.93
C GLY A 14 -4.09 -2.86 0.89
N LEU A 15 -3.80 -2.18 2.00
CA LEU A 15 -2.61 -1.32 2.12
C LEU A 15 -1.32 -2.14 2.05
N LEU A 16 -1.31 -3.34 2.63
CA LEU A 16 -0.15 -4.22 2.61
C LEU A 16 0.12 -4.78 1.22
N ALA A 17 -0.92 -5.01 0.41
CA ALA A 17 -0.77 -5.43 -0.98
C ALA A 17 -0.14 -4.33 -1.86
N GLU A 18 -0.37 -3.05 -1.54
CA GLU A 18 0.22 -1.91 -2.26
C GLU A 18 1.71 -1.67 -1.90
N VAL A 19 2.18 -2.19 -0.75
CA VAL A 19 3.54 -1.94 -0.24
C VAL A 19 4.33 -3.25 -0.19
N PRO A 20 5.45 -3.39 -0.93
CA PRO A 20 6.25 -4.62 -0.89
C PRO A 20 6.82 -4.91 0.51
N LEU A 21 6.80 -6.18 0.94
CA LEU A 21 7.35 -6.64 2.22
C LEU A 21 8.81 -6.19 2.42
N SER A 22 9.63 -6.24 1.37
CA SER A 22 11.03 -5.81 1.41
C SER A 22 11.17 -4.32 1.71
N PHE A 23 10.27 -3.48 1.20
CA PHE A 23 10.24 -2.04 1.48
C PHE A 23 9.80 -1.77 2.92
N ALA A 24 8.71 -2.42 3.38
CA ALA A 24 8.19 -2.29 4.73
C ALA A 24 9.25 -2.67 5.79
N LYS A 25 9.90 -3.83 5.61
CA LYS A 25 11.01 -4.26 6.48
C LYS A 25 12.22 -3.35 6.33
N GLY A 26 12.67 -3.10 5.11
CA GLY A 26 13.89 -2.32 4.84
C GLY A 26 13.85 -0.91 5.41
N ASN A 27 12.68 -0.28 5.41
CA ASN A 27 12.51 1.08 5.92
C ASN A 27 11.86 1.14 7.31
N ARG A 28 11.55 0.01 7.95
CA ARG A 28 10.90 -0.03 9.28
C ARG A 28 9.59 0.77 9.31
N VAL A 29 8.69 0.44 8.39
CA VAL A 29 7.35 1.03 8.27
C VAL A 29 6.30 -0.05 8.00
N LEU A 30 5.15 0.05 8.67
CA LEU A 30 3.99 -0.80 8.44
C LEU A 30 2.73 0.07 8.32
N PRO A 31 2.13 0.19 7.12
CA PRO A 31 0.82 0.80 6.96
C PRO A 31 -0.24 0.04 7.77
N ILE A 32 -1.07 0.78 8.52
CA ILE A 32 -2.15 0.22 9.32
C ILE A 32 -3.48 0.51 8.64
N LYS A 33 -3.86 1.79 8.52
CA LYS A 33 -5.14 2.20 7.96
C LYS A 33 -5.11 3.61 7.39
N LYS A 34 -6.10 3.94 6.57
CA LYS A 34 -6.42 5.32 6.19
C LYS A 34 -7.54 5.86 7.09
N GLU A 35 -7.32 6.95 7.80
CA GLU A 35 -8.29 7.52 8.75
C GLU A 35 -8.21 9.06 8.72
N ASP A 36 -9.36 9.74 8.61
CA ASP A 36 -9.46 11.21 8.61
C ASP A 36 -8.51 11.94 7.64
N GLY A 37 -8.29 11.36 6.46
CA GLY A 37 -7.35 11.90 5.45
C GLY A 37 -5.88 11.75 5.84
N ALA A 38 -5.57 10.87 6.78
CA ALA A 38 -4.22 10.50 7.19
C ALA A 38 -3.92 9.02 6.95
N LEU A 39 -2.68 8.73 6.58
CA LEU A 39 -2.13 7.38 6.57
C LEU A 39 -1.54 7.10 7.94
N VAL A 40 -2.14 6.16 8.66
CA VAL A 40 -1.65 5.69 9.96
C VAL A 40 -0.69 4.54 9.72
N ALA A 41 0.52 4.63 10.24
CA ALA A 41 1.51 3.55 10.13
C ALA A 41 2.33 3.41 11.41
N ALA A 42 2.68 2.17 11.74
CA ALA A 42 3.70 1.90 12.74
C ALA A 42 5.08 2.13 12.12
N VAL A 43 5.93 2.86 12.82
CA VAL A 43 7.26 3.24 12.34
C VAL A 43 8.31 3.05 13.43
N SER A 44 9.55 2.86 13.02
CA SER A 44 10.70 2.91 13.91
C SER A 44 11.84 3.71 13.30
N GLY A 45 12.43 4.59 14.11
CA GLY A 45 13.56 5.44 13.71
C GLY A 45 13.24 6.45 12.59
N GLU A 46 14.30 7.11 12.11
CA GLU A 46 14.19 8.16 11.09
C GLU A 46 13.76 7.58 9.72
N SER A 47 14.29 6.41 9.36
CA SER A 47 13.94 5.74 8.10
C SER A 47 12.45 5.40 8.02
N GLY A 48 11.85 4.93 9.11
CA GLY A 48 10.41 4.64 9.17
C GLY A 48 9.56 5.89 8.99
N MET A 49 9.97 6.98 9.63
CA MET A 49 9.27 8.26 9.53
C MET A 49 9.35 8.85 8.11
N LEU A 50 10.50 8.76 7.45
CA LEU A 50 10.68 9.19 6.06
C LEU A 50 9.83 8.35 5.11
N ALA A 51 9.85 7.03 5.23
CA ALA A 51 9.05 6.15 4.39
C ALA A 51 7.54 6.37 4.57
N LEU A 52 7.07 6.63 5.79
CA LEU A 52 5.68 7.00 6.02
C LEU A 52 5.31 8.32 5.32
N ARG A 53 6.17 9.32 5.35
CA ARG A 53 5.94 10.59 4.66
C ARG A 53 5.82 10.39 3.15
N ASP A 54 6.70 9.58 2.58
CA ASP A 54 6.70 9.29 1.15
C ASP A 54 5.43 8.53 0.74
N LEU A 55 5.05 7.49 1.48
CA LEU A 55 3.81 6.73 1.25
C LEU A 55 2.57 7.62 1.37
N ALA A 56 2.49 8.43 2.43
CA ALA A 56 1.37 9.33 2.64
C ALA A 56 1.29 10.38 1.52
N SER A 57 2.43 10.95 1.10
CA SER A 57 2.50 11.91 -0.01
C SER A 57 2.03 11.30 -1.32
N HIS A 58 2.43 10.05 -1.62
CA HIS A 58 1.99 9.35 -2.83
C HIS A 58 0.47 9.12 -2.85
N MET A 59 -0.12 8.91 -1.67
CA MET A 59 -1.56 8.70 -1.49
C MET A 59 -2.37 10.00 -1.33
N GLY A 60 -1.72 11.17 -1.30
CA GLY A 60 -2.38 12.44 -1.01
C GLY A 60 -2.92 12.56 0.42
N LEU A 61 -2.34 11.80 1.36
CA LEU A 61 -2.73 11.73 2.77
C LEU A 61 -1.71 12.43 3.68
N LYS A 62 -2.13 12.78 4.89
CA LYS A 62 -1.22 13.24 5.93
C LYS A 62 -0.55 12.05 6.64
N PRO A 63 0.76 12.09 6.93
CA PRO A 63 1.40 11.01 7.68
C PRO A 63 1.01 11.07 9.17
N ARG A 64 0.57 9.95 9.74
CA ARG A 64 0.32 9.78 11.18
C ARG A 64 1.12 8.58 11.70
N ALA A 65 2.23 8.87 12.36
CA ALA A 65 3.12 7.86 12.92
C ALA A 65 2.57 7.29 14.23
N VAL A 66 2.77 5.99 14.43
CA VAL A 66 2.74 5.32 15.72
C VAL A 66 4.15 4.78 15.97
N ASP A 67 4.86 5.35 16.92
CA ASP A 67 6.20 4.89 17.26
C ASP A 67 6.16 3.50 17.87
N MET A 68 7.03 2.62 17.37
CA MET A 68 7.15 1.24 17.83
C MET A 68 8.63 0.87 17.93
N ASP A 69 8.93 -0.03 18.88
CA ASP A 69 10.25 -0.64 18.96
C ASP A 69 10.56 -1.40 17.65
N GLU A 70 11.82 -1.37 17.24
CA GLU A 70 12.24 -1.93 15.96
C GLU A 70 11.98 -3.44 15.88
N ASP A 71 12.32 -4.19 16.92
CA ASP A 71 12.16 -5.65 16.95
C ASP A 71 10.66 -6.00 16.92
N GLU A 72 9.85 -5.30 17.71
CA GLU A 72 8.41 -5.48 17.76
C GLU A 72 7.73 -5.15 16.41
N LEU A 73 8.20 -4.11 15.72
CA LEU A 73 7.70 -3.72 14.41
C LEU A 73 8.05 -4.77 13.35
N VAL A 74 9.29 -5.26 13.33
CA VAL A 74 9.71 -6.29 12.37
C VAL A 74 8.92 -7.57 12.55
N GLU A 75 8.67 -7.99 13.79
CA GLU A 75 7.80 -9.14 14.08
C GLU A 75 6.37 -8.91 13.58
N LEU A 76 5.80 -7.73 13.83
CA LEU A 76 4.47 -7.38 13.38
C LEU A 76 4.37 -7.37 11.85
N ILE A 77 5.35 -6.79 11.15
CA ILE A 77 5.43 -6.82 9.68
C ILE A 77 5.39 -8.27 9.18
N ASN A 78 6.23 -9.16 9.70
CA ASN A 78 6.26 -10.56 9.25
C ASN A 78 4.90 -11.25 9.44
N ARG A 79 4.24 -11.04 10.58
CA ARG A 79 2.90 -11.63 10.84
C ARG A 79 1.84 -11.07 9.90
N SER A 80 1.82 -9.76 9.69
CA SER A 80 0.83 -9.08 8.85
C SER A 80 0.92 -9.51 7.40
N TYR A 81 2.13 -9.59 6.83
CA TYR A 81 2.31 -10.06 5.45
C TYR A 81 2.12 -11.57 5.29
N GLY A 82 2.34 -12.35 6.34
CA GLY A 82 1.96 -13.77 6.35
C GLY A 82 0.46 -13.97 6.13
N ARG A 83 -0.38 -13.08 6.70
CA ARG A 83 -1.85 -13.10 6.51
C ARG A 83 -2.25 -12.76 5.07
N VAL A 84 -1.52 -11.85 4.42
CA VAL A 84 -1.75 -11.50 3.00
C VAL A 84 -1.44 -12.70 2.10
N GLY A 85 -0.28 -13.33 2.26
CA GLY A 85 0.10 -14.49 1.46
C GLY A 85 -0.86 -15.68 1.64
N SER A 86 -1.35 -15.93 2.86
CA SER A 86 -2.39 -16.94 3.08
C SER A 86 -3.74 -16.56 2.46
N ALA A 87 -4.11 -15.27 2.43
CA ALA A 87 -5.33 -14.82 1.78
C ALA A 87 -5.26 -14.92 0.25
N GLU A 88 -4.13 -14.53 -0.35
CA GLU A 88 -3.87 -14.70 -1.79
C GLU A 88 -3.87 -16.17 -2.19
N GLU A 89 -3.20 -17.05 -1.43
CA GLU A 89 -3.17 -18.49 -1.73
C GLU A 89 -4.57 -19.12 -1.64
N VAL A 90 -5.41 -18.68 -0.69
CA VAL A 90 -6.81 -19.14 -0.61
C VAL A 90 -7.66 -18.59 -1.77
N MET A 91 -7.45 -17.33 -2.17
CA MET A 91 -8.14 -16.75 -3.33
C MET A 91 -7.72 -17.43 -4.64
N ASP A 92 -6.44 -17.72 -4.84
CA ASP A 92 -5.93 -18.44 -6.01
C ASP A 92 -6.45 -19.88 -6.06
N ASN A 93 -6.55 -20.57 -4.92
CA ASN A 93 -7.12 -21.91 -4.87
C ASN A 93 -8.63 -21.91 -5.19
N ILE A 94 -9.39 -20.89 -4.75
CA ILE A 94 -10.82 -20.75 -5.10
C ILE A 94 -11.02 -20.34 -6.56
N ALA A 95 -10.16 -19.46 -7.10
CA ALA A 95 -10.21 -19.04 -8.50
C ALA A 95 -9.76 -20.15 -9.49
N SER A 96 -9.06 -21.17 -9.01
CA SER A 96 -8.64 -22.32 -9.82
C SER A 96 -9.73 -23.39 -9.96
N GLU A 97 -10.74 -23.41 -9.07
CA GLU A 97 -11.83 -24.40 -9.09
C GLU A 97 -13.13 -23.90 -9.74
N ASP A 98 -13.22 -22.63 -10.14
CA ASP A 98 -14.33 -22.10 -10.95
C ASP A 98 -13.82 -20.99 -11.88
N PHE A 99 -14.38 -20.90 -13.10
CA PHE A 99 -14.12 -19.91 -14.17
C PHE A 99 -13.09 -20.25 -15.26
N SER A 100 -13.44 -21.26 -16.08
CA SER A 100 -13.30 -21.11 -17.53
C SER A 100 -14.25 -20.00 -18.03
N SER A 101 -13.95 -18.71 -17.79
CA SER A 101 -14.53 -17.56 -18.52
C SER A 101 -14.06 -16.23 -17.94
N VAL A 102 -13.40 -15.44 -18.80
CA VAL A 102 -13.24 -13.97 -18.74
C VAL A 102 -12.26 -13.44 -17.67
N ALA A 103 -10.97 -13.46 -17.99
CA ALA A 103 -10.00 -12.49 -17.46
C ALA A 103 -9.99 -11.26 -18.39
N THR A 104 -10.89 -10.30 -18.16
CA THR A 104 -10.82 -8.99 -18.82
C THR A 104 -9.71 -8.17 -18.17
N GLU A 105 -8.60 -8.08 -18.89
CA GLU A 105 -7.79 -6.88 -19.12
C GLU A 105 -7.61 -5.90 -17.95
N PHE A 106 -6.46 -6.02 -17.28
CA PHE A 106 -5.86 -4.95 -16.47
C PHE A 106 -5.43 -3.79 -17.41
N GLU A 107 -6.34 -2.87 -17.74
CA GLU A 107 -5.96 -1.60 -18.37
C GLU A 107 -5.22 -0.72 -17.35
N LYS A 108 -3.90 -0.59 -17.52
CA LYS A 108 -3.12 0.51 -16.91
C LYS A 108 -3.72 1.84 -17.37
N PRO A 109 -3.80 2.86 -16.50
CA PRO A 109 -4.33 4.17 -16.91
C PRO A 109 -3.49 4.74 -18.06
N ARG A 110 -4.17 5.07 -19.17
CA ARG A 110 -3.64 5.88 -20.27
C ARG A 110 -3.22 7.24 -19.70
N ASP A 111 -2.01 7.68 -19.99
CA ASP A 111 -1.65 9.09 -19.91
C ASP A 111 -2.41 9.84 -21.00
N ILE A 112 -3.44 10.57 -20.60
CA ILE A 112 -4.24 11.46 -21.45
C ILE A 112 -3.80 12.89 -21.15
N LEU A 113 -2.64 13.29 -21.68
CA LEU A 113 -2.32 14.71 -21.79
C LEU A 113 -2.89 15.24 -23.11
N GLU A 114 -4.17 15.62 -23.05
CA GLU A 114 -4.77 16.55 -23.99
C GLU A 114 -4.26 17.96 -23.69
N LEU A 115 -3.46 18.52 -24.60
CA LEU A 115 -3.46 19.95 -24.88
C LEU A 115 -3.67 20.13 -26.38
N THR A 116 -4.94 20.19 -26.76
CA THR A 116 -5.51 21.04 -27.83
C THR A 116 -4.88 22.45 -27.76
N GLU A 117 -4.55 23.22 -28.80
CA GLU A 117 -4.86 23.34 -30.23
C GLU A 117 -3.68 24.13 -30.85
N GLU A 118 -3.38 24.06 -32.14
CA GLU A 118 -3.66 25.17 -33.08
C GLU A 118 -3.41 24.71 -34.53
N ALA A 119 -4.25 25.21 -35.44
CA ALA A 119 -4.48 24.71 -36.79
C ALA A 119 -3.54 25.35 -37.88
N PRO A 120 -3.88 25.33 -39.19
CA PRO A 120 -3.08 24.68 -40.25
C PRO A 120 -2.36 25.68 -41.19
N ILE A 121 -1.35 25.23 -41.96
CA ILE A 121 -0.95 25.93 -43.20
C ILE A 121 -0.68 24.93 -44.33
N ILE A 122 -1.52 25.00 -45.37
CA ILE A 122 -1.25 24.45 -46.71
C ILE A 122 -0.24 25.35 -47.40
N ARG A 123 0.77 24.77 -48.08
CA ARG A 123 1.44 25.45 -49.18
C ARG A 123 1.84 24.48 -50.30
N LEU A 124 1.01 24.55 -51.35
CA LEU A 124 1.21 24.32 -52.79
C LEU A 124 2.10 23.14 -53.24
#